data_AF-A0A372IUF5-F1
#
_entry.id   AF-A0A372IUF5-F1
#
_cell.length_a   1.000
_cell.length_b   1.000
_cell.length_c   1.000
_cell.angle_alpha   90.00
_cell.angle_beta   90.00
_cell.angle_gamma   90.00
#
_symmetry.space_group_name_H-M   'P 1'
#
loop_
_entity.id
_entity.type
_entity.pdbx_description
1 polymer ?
#
loop_
_entity_poly.entity_id
_entity_poly.type
_entity_poly.pdbx_seq_one_letter_code
_entity_poly.pdbx_strand_id
1 'polypeptide(L)'
;MPSASSAEPRRKSSARKKKKSGPGLVTWLPVLLGILVTPFAVRAASIVALEGPRGFTLLYPYVLLLREPSLGLSGGLANTLAQLMMYLQFPLYGLVMKFVLRSKGWVTALLTAGIVHLFGVVGVASLAWLHANP
;
A
#
# COMPACT_ATOMS: atom_id res chain seq x y z
N MET A 1 30.40 -74.81 -2.06
CA MET A 1 29.46 -74.14 -1.13
C MET A 1 28.85 -72.94 -1.84
N PRO A 2 27.52 -72.80 -1.90
CA PRO A 2 26.84 -71.65 -2.47
C PRO A 2 26.69 -70.55 -1.40
N SER A 3 26.85 -69.27 -1.77
CA SER A 3 26.30 -68.08 -1.08
C SER A 3 26.97 -66.83 -1.65
N ALA A 4 26.32 -65.69 -1.86
CA ALA A 4 24.92 -65.34 -1.97
C ALA A 4 24.96 -63.96 -2.63
N SER A 5 24.12 -63.78 -3.65
CA SER A 5 23.79 -62.47 -4.21
C SER A 5 23.38 -61.54 -3.08
N SER A 6 24.19 -60.51 -2.82
CA SER A 6 23.85 -59.44 -1.88
C SER A 6 23.49 -58.22 -2.70
N ALA A 7 22.29 -58.28 -3.27
CA ALA A 7 21.60 -57.08 -3.70
C ALA A 7 21.10 -56.34 -2.45
N GLU A 8 21.26 -55.01 -2.48
CA GLU A 8 20.42 -53.95 -1.89
C GLU A 8 21.16 -52.95 -0.96
N PRO A 9 20.66 -51.70 -0.82
CA PRO A 9 19.72 -50.96 -1.67
C PRO A 9 20.30 -49.61 -2.13
N ARG A 10 20.02 -49.23 -3.38
CA ARG A 10 20.15 -47.83 -3.84
C ARG A 10 19.32 -46.94 -2.91
N ARG A 11 19.98 -46.15 -2.07
CA ARG A 11 19.37 -45.05 -1.32
C ARG A 11 18.58 -44.19 -2.31
N LYS A 12 17.26 -44.33 -2.32
CA LYS A 12 16.35 -43.37 -2.95
C LYS A 12 16.63 -42.05 -2.24
N SER A 13 17.33 -41.12 -2.91
CA SER A 13 17.31 -39.73 -2.49
C SER A 13 15.85 -39.34 -2.48
N SER A 14 15.26 -39.21 -1.30
CA SER A 14 14.00 -38.51 -1.16
C SER A 14 14.32 -37.07 -1.56
N ALA A 15 14.19 -36.80 -2.85
CA ALA A 15 13.99 -35.46 -3.35
C ALA A 15 12.68 -35.02 -2.70
N ARG A 16 12.81 -34.50 -1.47
CA ARG A 16 11.79 -33.78 -0.76
C ARG A 16 11.54 -32.60 -1.67
N LYS A 17 10.60 -32.77 -2.60
CA LYS A 17 10.01 -31.70 -3.39
C LYS A 17 9.54 -30.72 -2.32
N LYS A 18 10.38 -29.74 -2.01
CA LYS A 18 9.97 -28.50 -1.35
C LYS A 18 8.88 -28.02 -2.28
N LYS A 19 7.61 -28.27 -1.92
CA LYS A 19 6.50 -27.48 -2.44
C LYS A 19 6.96 -26.06 -2.15
N LYS A 20 7.46 -25.37 -3.18
CA LYS A 20 7.50 -23.91 -3.20
C LYS A 20 6.03 -23.54 -3.10
N SER A 21 5.53 -23.53 -1.87
CA SER A 21 4.37 -22.75 -1.48
C SER A 21 4.73 -21.36 -1.98
N GLY A 22 4.22 -21.02 -3.16
CA GLY A 22 4.45 -19.71 -3.73
C GLY A 22 4.00 -18.69 -2.68
N PRO A 23 4.63 -17.51 -2.61
CA PRO A 23 4.24 -16.50 -1.63
C PRO A 23 2.93 -15.82 -2.05
N GLY A 24 1.92 -16.60 -2.45
CA GLY A 24 0.76 -16.16 -3.22
C GLY A 24 -0.22 -15.33 -2.42
N LEU A 25 -0.29 -15.49 -1.10
CA LEU A 25 -1.15 -14.67 -0.23
C LEU A 25 -0.36 -13.67 0.60
N VAL A 26 0.78 -14.10 1.16
CA VAL A 26 1.64 -13.26 2.01
C VAL A 26 2.18 -12.03 1.25
N THR A 27 2.46 -12.16 -0.05
CA THR A 27 2.89 -11.02 -0.89
C THR A 27 1.77 -9.98 -1.09
N TRP A 28 0.50 -10.38 -0.97
CA TRP A 28 -0.64 -9.48 -1.09
C TRP A 28 -1.11 -8.93 0.25
N LEU A 29 -0.52 -9.39 1.36
CA LEU A 29 -0.88 -8.94 2.71
C LEU A 29 -0.91 -7.40 2.84
N PRO A 30 0.06 -6.62 2.33
CA PRO A 30 -0.01 -5.16 2.45
C PRO A 30 -1.21 -4.55 1.72
N VAL A 31 -1.59 -5.09 0.56
CA VAL A 31 -2.75 -4.62 -0.22
C VAL A 31 -4.04 -4.96 0.51
N LEU A 32 -4.16 -6.19 1.03
CA LEU A 32 -5.31 -6.63 1.81
C LEU A 32 -5.48 -5.80 3.09
N LEU A 33 -4.38 -5.50 3.79
CA LEU A 33 -4.39 -4.59 4.93
C LEU A 33 -4.83 -3.18 4.52
N GLY A 34 -4.34 -2.65 3.40
CA GLY A 34 -4.78 -1.36 2.87
C GLY A 34 -6.29 -1.32 2.63
N ILE A 35 -6.86 -2.36 2.00
CA ILE A 35 -8.31 -2.49 1.78
C ILE A 35 -9.07 -2.56 3.10
N LEU A 36 -8.56 -3.35 4.06
CA LEU A 36 -9.21 -3.53 5.36
C LEU A 36 -9.21 -2.23 6.18
N VAL A 37 -8.16 -1.41 6.06
CA VAL A 37 -8.03 -0.13 6.78
C VAL A 37 -8.93 0.95 6.18
N THR A 38 -9.21 0.93 4.87
CA THR A 38 -10.03 1.94 4.18
C THR A 38 -11.35 2.28 4.89
N PRO A 39 -12.25 1.35 5.25
CA PRO A 39 -13.51 1.70 5.92
C PRO A 39 -13.31 2.39 7.27
N PHE A 40 -12.28 1.99 8.03
CA PHE A 40 -11.93 2.64 9.30
C PHE A 40 -11.41 4.06 9.06
N ALA A 41 -10.56 4.25 8.05
CA ALA A 41 -10.03 5.56 7.70
C ALA A 41 -11.13 6.50 7.18
N VAL A 42 -12.08 6.01 6.38
CA VAL A 42 -13.23 6.81 5.93
C VAL A 42 -14.07 7.25 7.12
N ARG A 43 -14.29 6.36 8.10
CA ARG A 43 -15.01 6.71 9.33
C ARG A 43 -14.21 7.70 10.18
N ALA A 44 -12.91 7.50 10.32
CA ALA A 44 -12.02 8.43 11.03
C ALA A 44 -12.04 9.82 10.37
N ALA A 45 -11.99 9.91 9.03
CA ALA A 45 -12.12 11.17 8.31
C ALA A 45 -13.40 11.91 8.66
N SER A 46 -14.54 11.21 8.76
CA SER A 46 -15.82 11.85 9.12
C SER A 46 -15.80 12.46 10.52
N ILE A 47 -15.06 11.88 11.46
CA ILE A 47 -14.90 12.39 12.83
C ILE A 47 -13.91 13.55 12.84
N VAL A 48 -12.74 13.33 12.24
CA VAL A 48 -11.63 14.29 12.25
C VAL A 48 -11.95 15.55 11.42
N ALA A 49 -12.82 15.45 10.41
CA ALA A 49 -13.32 16.61 9.69
C ALA A 49 -14.08 17.60 10.61
N LEU A 50 -14.61 17.15 11.75
CA LEU A 50 -15.26 18.00 12.74
C LEU A 50 -14.25 18.83 13.56
N GLU A 51 -13.01 18.34 13.70
CA GLU A 51 -11.93 19.04 14.40
C GLU A 51 -11.22 20.09 13.51
N GLY A 52 -11.54 20.09 12.22
CA GLY A 52 -11.10 21.08 11.25
C GLY A 52 -10.24 20.51 10.11
N PRO A 53 -9.78 21.39 9.19
CA PRO A 53 -9.20 20.97 7.90
C PRO A 53 -7.87 20.20 8.01
N ARG A 54 -7.15 20.41 9.11
CA ARG A 54 -5.79 19.85 9.31
C ARG A 54 -5.81 18.33 9.43
N GLY A 55 -6.78 17.79 10.16
CA GLY A 55 -6.82 16.35 10.37
C GLY A 55 -7.24 15.57 9.11
N PHE A 56 -8.14 16.13 8.30
CA PHE A 56 -8.43 15.56 6.98
C PHE A 56 -7.21 15.61 6.05
N THR A 57 -6.41 16.69 6.12
CA THR A 57 -5.16 16.82 5.35
C THR A 57 -4.16 15.73 5.69
N LEU A 58 -4.01 15.41 6.98
CA LEU A 58 -3.15 14.33 7.43
C LEU A 58 -3.65 12.95 7.00
N LEU A 59 -4.97 12.74 6.95
CA LEU A 59 -5.50 11.42 6.65
C LEU A 59 -5.61 11.16 5.13
N TYR A 60 -5.97 12.18 4.35
CA TYR A 60 -6.28 12.07 2.92
C TYR A 60 -5.63 13.19 2.09
N PRO A 61 -4.29 13.31 2.11
CA PRO A 61 -3.61 14.39 1.40
C PRO A 61 -3.85 14.37 -0.11
N TYR A 62 -3.86 13.18 -0.73
CA TYR A 62 -4.04 13.05 -2.17
C TYR A 62 -5.47 13.37 -2.63
N VAL A 63 -6.46 13.22 -1.75
CA VAL A 63 -7.84 13.63 -2.03
C VAL A 63 -7.92 15.15 -2.14
N LEU A 64 -7.21 15.87 -1.28
CA LEU A 64 -7.15 17.34 -1.33
C LEU A 64 -6.38 17.82 -2.56
N LEU A 65 -5.25 17.19 -2.88
CA LEU A 65 -4.49 17.52 -4.10
C LEU A 65 -5.35 17.37 -5.35
N LEU A 66 -6.16 16.32 -5.48
CA LEU A 66 -7.02 16.13 -6.66
C LEU A 66 -8.16 17.15 -6.78
N ARG A 67 -8.50 17.84 -5.69
CA ARG A 67 -9.51 18.91 -5.67
C ARG A 67 -8.92 20.29 -5.93
N GLU A 68 -7.60 20.37 -6.05
CA GLU A 68 -6.89 21.62 -6.23
C GLU A 68 -7.20 22.24 -7.60
N PRO A 69 -7.76 23.47 -7.66
CA PRO A 69 -8.11 24.11 -8.93
C PRO A 69 -6.94 24.32 -9.88
N SER A 70 -5.71 24.48 -9.36
CA SER A 70 -4.51 24.67 -10.19
C SER A 70 -4.15 23.45 -11.06
N LEU A 71 -4.75 22.28 -10.81
CA LEU A 71 -4.63 21.11 -11.71
C LEU A 71 -5.46 21.22 -13.00
N GLY A 72 -6.31 22.24 -13.13
CA GLY A 72 -7.13 22.47 -14.33
C GLY A 72 -8.20 21.39 -14.59
N LEU A 73 -8.51 20.56 -13.60
CA LEU A 73 -9.55 19.54 -13.70
C LEU A 73 -10.93 20.18 -13.61
N SER A 74 -11.88 19.72 -14.43
CA SER A 74 -13.27 20.14 -14.28
C SER A 74 -13.80 19.71 -12.90
N GLY A 75 -14.66 20.52 -12.28
CA GLY A 75 -15.13 20.27 -10.91
C GLY A 75 -15.76 18.89 -10.72
N GLY A 76 -16.50 18.39 -11.72
CA GLY A 76 -17.08 17.04 -11.70
C GLY A 76 -16.03 15.94 -11.73
N LEU A 77 -15.00 16.08 -12.58
CA LEU A 77 -13.91 15.12 -12.68
C LEU A 77 -13.04 15.13 -11.41
N ALA A 78 -12.67 16.31 -10.93
CA ALA A 78 -11.91 16.48 -9.69
C ALA A 78 -12.61 15.79 -8.50
N ASN A 79 -13.92 16.00 -8.35
CA ASN A 79 -14.71 15.37 -7.29
C ASN A 79 -14.77 13.84 -7.42
N THR A 80 -14.95 13.33 -8.64
CA THR A 80 -15.00 11.88 -8.90
C THR A 80 -13.66 11.23 -8.57
N LEU A 81 -12.55 11.83 -9.03
CA LEU A 81 -11.20 11.33 -8.77
C LEU A 81 -10.85 11.41 -7.28
N ALA A 82 -11.20 12.50 -6.61
CA ALA A 82 -11.00 12.66 -5.18
C ALA A 82 -11.78 11.62 -4.37
N GLN A 83 -13.04 11.34 -4.75
CA GLN A 83 -13.84 10.30 -4.12
C GLN A 83 -13.24 8.92 -4.34
N LEU A 84 -12.83 8.60 -5.56
CA LEU A 84 -12.15 7.34 -5.86
C LEU A 84 -10.85 7.20 -5.04
N MET A 85 -10.06 8.27 -4.98
CA MET A 85 -8.80 8.30 -4.24
C MET A 85 -9.00 8.06 -2.74
N MET A 86 -10.12 8.53 -2.16
CA MET A 86 -10.46 8.27 -0.76
C MET A 86 -10.55 6.77 -0.44
N TYR A 87 -10.98 5.95 -1.40
CA TYR A 87 -11.04 4.50 -1.24
C TYR A 87 -9.75 3.80 -1.67
N LEU A 88 -9.00 4.39 -2.59
CA LEU A 88 -7.78 3.80 -3.17
C LEU A 88 -6.48 4.14 -2.44
N GLN A 89 -6.41 5.23 -1.68
CA GLN A 89 -5.15 5.70 -1.09
C GLN A 89 -4.42 4.62 -0.28
N PHE A 90 -5.11 3.93 0.63
CA PHE A 90 -4.53 2.85 1.43
C PHE A 90 -4.21 1.57 0.63
N PRO A 91 -5.11 1.06 -0.25
CA PRO A 91 -4.77 -0.02 -1.19
C PRO A 91 -3.54 0.29 -2.05
N LEU A 92 -3.41 1.53 -2.54
CA LEU A 92 -2.26 1.97 -3.33
C LEU A 92 -0.97 1.98 -2.49
N TYR A 93 -1.01 2.39 -1.22
CA TYR A 93 0.13 2.24 -0.32
C TYR A 93 0.51 0.77 -0.13
N GLY A 94 -0.47 -0.11 0.07
CA GLY A 94 -0.23 -1.55 0.11
C GLY A 94 0.39 -2.09 -1.18
N LEU A 95 -0.01 -1.54 -2.33
CA LEU A 95 0.56 -1.93 -3.62
C LEU A 95 2.02 -1.48 -3.76
N VAL A 96 2.33 -0.24 -3.36
CA VAL A 96 3.70 0.28 -3.28
C VAL A 96 4.54 -0.61 -2.36
N MET A 97 4.04 -0.92 -1.16
CA MET A 97 4.73 -1.79 -0.21
C MET A 97 5.01 -3.17 -0.81
N LYS A 98 4.02 -3.78 -1.49
CA LYS A 98 4.17 -5.08 -2.16
C LYS A 98 5.30 -5.05 -3.19
N PHE A 99 5.42 -3.99 -3.99
CA PHE A 99 6.50 -3.89 -4.97
C PHE A 99 7.87 -3.76 -4.30
N VAL A 100 7.98 -2.95 -3.24
CA VAL A 100 9.23 -2.81 -2.48
C VAL A 100 9.62 -4.11 -1.77
N LEU A 101 8.64 -4.85 -1.25
CA LEU A 101 8.85 -6.15 -0.59
C LEU A 101 9.40 -7.24 -1.51
N ARG A 102 9.32 -7.08 -2.84
CA ARG A 102 9.94 -8.04 -3.77
C ARG A 102 11.46 -7.98 -3.76
N SER A 103 12.04 -6.84 -3.38
CA SER A 103 13.49 -6.60 -3.43
C SER A 103 14.09 -6.20 -2.08
N LYS A 104 13.29 -5.72 -1.13
CA LYS A 104 13.72 -5.23 0.18
C LYS A 104 12.85 -5.82 1.30
N GLY A 105 13.14 -5.42 2.55
CA GLY A 105 12.39 -5.84 3.74
C GLY A 105 11.17 -4.98 4.06
N TRP A 106 10.38 -5.43 5.03
CA TRP A 106 9.16 -4.77 5.52
C TRP A 106 9.37 -3.34 6.01
N VAL A 107 10.45 -3.08 6.73
CA VAL A 107 10.78 -1.74 7.24
C VAL A 107 10.92 -0.75 6.08
N THR A 108 11.67 -1.12 5.04
CA THR A 108 11.84 -0.24 3.87
C THR A 108 10.53 -0.04 3.13
N ALA A 109 9.70 -1.08 3.00
CA ALA A 109 8.38 -0.95 2.36
C ALA A 109 7.47 0.04 3.12
N LEU A 110 7.42 -0.07 4.45
CA LEU A 110 6.63 0.83 5.30
C LEU A 110 7.15 2.27 5.23
N LEU A 111 8.48 2.46 5.31
CA LEU A 111 9.08 3.78 5.15
C LEU A 111 8.78 4.38 3.78
N THR A 112 8.85 3.59 2.70
CA THR A 112 8.48 4.07 1.36
C THR A 112 7.02 4.51 1.31
N ALA A 113 6.09 3.73 1.84
CA ALA A 113 4.68 4.11 1.89
C ALA A 113 4.45 5.38 2.73
N GLY A 114 5.14 5.50 3.87
CA GLY A 114 5.12 6.70 4.70
C GLY A 114 5.67 7.93 3.98
N ILE A 115 6.79 7.79 3.25
CA ILE A 115 7.37 8.86 2.43
C ILE A 115 6.38 9.30 1.35
N VAL A 116 5.78 8.34 0.62
CA VAL A 116 4.72 8.64 -0.37
C VAL A 116 3.61 9.44 0.30
N HIS A 117 3.07 8.97 1.42
CA HIS A 117 2.03 9.70 2.14
C HIS A 117 2.45 11.13 2.53
N LEU A 118 3.67 11.30 3.07
CA LEU A 118 4.21 12.61 3.45
C LEU A 118 4.41 13.54 2.24
N PHE A 119 4.76 13.02 1.06
CA PHE A 119 4.80 13.84 -0.16
C PHE A 119 3.44 14.47 -0.45
N GLY A 120 2.35 13.73 -0.25
CA GLY A 120 1.01 14.29 -0.37
C GLY A 120 0.77 15.43 0.64
N VAL A 121 1.10 15.20 1.92
CA VAL A 121 0.88 16.18 3.00
C VAL A 121 1.68 17.46 2.73
N VAL A 122 2.97 17.31 2.38
CA VAL A 122 3.83 18.45 2.01
C VAL A 122 3.28 19.16 0.79
N GLY A 123 2.79 18.44 -0.22
CA GLY A 123 2.15 19.03 -1.39
C GLY A 123 0.98 19.94 -1.04
N VAL A 124 0.07 19.46 -0.17
CA VAL A 124 -1.07 20.26 0.30
C VAL A 124 -0.60 21.47 1.11
N ALA A 125 0.38 21.28 2.00
CA ALA A 125 0.93 22.37 2.81
C ALA A 125 1.60 23.45 1.95
N SER A 126 2.35 23.06 0.91
CA SER A 126 2.97 23.97 -0.05
C SER A 126 1.93 24.77 -0.83
N LEU A 127 0.86 24.13 -1.32
CA LEU A 127 -0.24 24.83 -1.99
C LEU A 127 -0.94 25.82 -1.06
N ALA A 128 -1.22 25.41 0.17
CA ALA A 128 -1.80 26.29 1.18
C ALA A 128 -0.91 27.50 1.48
N TRP A 129 0.41 27.29 1.54
CA TRP A 129 1.38 28.38 1.73
C TRP A 129 1.41 29.34 0.53
N LEU A 130 1.39 28.82 -0.70
CA LEU A 130 1.36 29.64 -1.92
C LEU A 130 0.08 30.49 -2.00
N HIS A 131 -1.09 29.93 -1.67
CA HIS A 131 -2.33 30.69 -1.65
C HIS A 131 -2.37 31.77 -0.57
N ALA A 132 -1.64 31.59 0.54
CA ALA A 132 -1.54 32.59 1.60
C ALA A 132 -0.52 33.71 1.30
N ASN A 133 0.39 33.50 0.34
CA ASN A 133 1.47 34.43 -0.01
C ASN A 133 1.51 34.63 -1.55
N PRO A 134 0.56 35.40 -2.11
CA PRO A 134 0.45 35.61 -3.55
C PRO A 134 1.61 36.41 -4.17
#